data_AF-A0A3A0AVB8-F1
#
_entry.id   AF-A0A3A0AVB8-F1
#
_cell.length_a   1.000
_cell.length_b   1.000
_cell.length_c   1.000
_cell.angle_alpha   90.00
_cell.angle_beta   90.00
_cell.angle_gamma   90.00
#
_symmetry.space_group_name_H-M   'P 1'
#
loop_
_entity.id
_entity.type
_entity.pdbx_description
1 polymer ?
#
loop_
_entity_poly.entity_id
_entity_poly.type
_entity_poly.pdbx_seq_one_letter_code
_entity_poly.pdbx_strand_id
1 'polypeptide(L)'
;MSRSTVVDKRYRLQSVDLGDAPQRTVIRAISFQGLEELTPVLHFEGLPGKHLALNSAQRQELIRMMHSSLCSDWVGRPVELRPDRTDNESTVHLLAPTPPQVLRERVARFQARGQAIGSSLWLALLLLLVLAALLLLERSETAFQFILQLLE
;
A
#
# COMPACT_ATOMS: atom_id res chain seq x y z
N MET A 1 7.83 4.25 27.96
CA MET A 1 6.59 5.02 28.27
C MET A 1 6.62 6.32 27.47
N SER A 2 5.78 6.41 26.43
CA SER A 2 5.84 7.48 25.42
C SER A 2 5.26 8.81 25.93
N ARG A 3 6.01 9.89 25.70
CA ARG A 3 5.57 11.27 25.95
C ARG A 3 4.47 11.63 24.94
N SER A 4 3.24 11.81 25.44
CA SER A 4 2.11 12.53 24.83
C SER A 4 0.90 11.67 24.42
N THR A 5 0.16 11.22 25.43
CA THR A 5 -1.26 10.84 25.32
C THR A 5 -2.14 11.93 24.70
N VAL A 6 -1.69 13.19 24.66
CA VAL A 6 -2.42 14.33 24.10
C VAL A 6 -2.37 14.36 22.57
N VAL A 7 -1.23 14.00 21.96
CA VAL A 7 -1.08 13.92 20.50
C VAL A 7 -1.86 12.73 19.95
N ASP A 8 -1.79 11.59 20.64
CA ASP A 8 -2.56 10.40 20.25
C ASP A 8 -4.06 10.65 20.26
N LYS A 9 -4.59 11.47 21.19
CA LYS A 9 -6.02 11.77 21.26
C LYS A 9 -6.53 12.70 20.14
N ARG A 10 -5.72 13.67 19.71
CA ARG A 10 -6.17 14.66 18.70
C ARG A 10 -6.08 14.11 17.27
N TYR A 11 -5.02 13.38 16.96
CA TYR A 11 -4.70 13.02 15.57
C TYR A 11 -5.07 11.58 15.20
N ARG A 12 -5.32 10.70 16.18
CA ARG A 12 -5.83 9.36 15.89
C ARG A 12 -7.35 9.37 15.76
N LEU A 13 -7.84 8.44 14.95
CA LEU A 13 -9.26 8.18 14.83
C LEU A 13 -9.80 7.64 16.16
N GLN A 14 -10.76 8.35 16.73
CA GLN A 14 -11.45 7.95 17.95
C GLN A 14 -12.89 7.51 17.65
N SER A 15 -13.49 6.74 18.55
CA SER A 15 -14.90 6.37 18.42
C SER A 15 -15.82 7.59 18.37
N VAL A 16 -15.45 8.71 19.01
CA VAL A 16 -16.21 9.98 18.93
C VAL A 16 -16.19 10.62 17.55
N ASP A 17 -15.16 10.35 16.73
CA ASP A 17 -15.06 10.90 15.37
C ASP A 17 -15.99 10.15 14.39
N LEU A 18 -16.38 8.91 14.73
CA LEU A 18 -17.22 8.03 13.90
C LEU A 18 -18.73 8.18 14.17
N GLY A 19 -19.12 8.90 15.24
CA GLY A 19 -20.51 8.96 15.70
C GLY A 19 -20.97 7.63 16.33
N ASP A 20 -22.27 7.35 16.29
CA ASP A 20 -22.87 6.11 16.81
C ASP A 20 -23.16 5.07 15.72
N ALA A 21 -22.97 5.45 14.46
CA ALA A 21 -23.27 4.60 13.31
C ALA A 21 -21.98 4.00 12.73
N PRO A 22 -22.03 2.78 12.17
CA PRO A 22 -20.91 2.24 11.42
C PRO A 22 -20.65 3.11 10.18
N GLN A 23 -19.39 3.51 9.99
CA GLN A 23 -18.98 4.35 8.87
C GLN A 23 -18.21 3.50 7.85
N ARG A 24 -18.70 3.47 6.61
CA ARG A 24 -18.00 2.81 5.50
C ARG A 24 -17.01 3.77 4.86
N THR A 25 -15.78 3.33 4.70
CA THR A 25 -14.70 4.11 4.07
C THR A 25 -13.77 3.21 3.25
N VAL A 26 -12.82 3.83 2.56
CA VAL A 26 -11.78 3.17 1.76
C VAL A 26 -10.42 3.49 2.36
N ILE A 27 -9.55 2.49 2.45
CA ILE A 27 -8.16 2.70 2.86
C ILE A 27 -7.45 3.47 1.74
N ARG A 28 -7.10 4.73 1.99
CA ARG A 28 -6.41 5.59 1.03
C ARG A 28 -4.92 5.30 0.96
N ALA A 29 -4.28 5.12 2.12
CA ALA A 29 -2.85 4.92 2.24
C ALA A 29 -2.51 4.21 3.55
N ILE A 30 -1.32 3.63 3.60
CA ILE A 30 -0.77 3.01 4.81
C ILE A 30 0.62 3.59 5.04
N SER A 31 0.85 4.07 6.26
CA SER A 31 2.17 4.47 6.76
C SER A 31 2.59 3.56 7.90
N PHE A 32 3.84 3.63 8.32
CA PHE A 32 4.34 2.87 9.48
C PHE A 32 4.82 3.83 10.56
N GLN A 33 4.59 3.47 11.83
CA GLN A 33 5.06 4.21 13.00
C GLN A 33 5.77 3.27 13.97
N GLY A 34 6.75 3.79 14.69
CA GLY A 34 7.58 3.01 15.63
C GLY A 34 9.02 2.86 15.13
N LEU A 35 9.96 2.79 16.06
CA LEU A 35 11.39 2.61 15.77
C LEU A 35 11.82 1.15 15.93
N GLU A 36 11.27 0.46 16.93
CA GLU A 36 11.62 -0.94 17.23
C GLU A 36 10.65 -1.92 16.56
N GLU A 37 9.34 -1.63 16.60
CA GLU A 37 8.32 -2.41 15.90
C GLU A 37 7.49 -1.48 15.00
N LEU A 38 7.53 -1.76 13.69
CA LEU A 38 6.79 -0.99 12.70
C LEU A 38 5.30 -1.33 12.78
N THR A 39 4.52 -0.41 13.34
CA THR A 39 3.07 -0.50 13.45
C THR A 39 2.43 0.14 12.21
N PRO A 40 1.61 -0.60 11.44
CA PRO A 40 0.90 -0.05 10.30
C PRO A 40 -0.20 0.92 10.75
N VAL A 41 -0.31 2.04 10.04
CA VAL A 41 -1.25 3.13 10.30
C VAL A 41 -2.06 3.39 9.05
N LEU A 42 -3.38 3.21 9.17
CA LEU A 42 -4.33 3.37 8.09
C LEU A 42 -4.79 4.82 7.97
N HIS A 43 -4.81 5.31 6.73
CA HIS A 43 -5.39 6.58 6.34
C HIS A 43 -6.63 6.30 5.51
N PHE A 44 -7.73 6.98 5.80
CA PHE A 44 -9.03 6.71 5.19
C PHE A 44 -9.47 7.83 4.23
N GLU A 45 -10.25 7.46 3.21
CA GLU A 45 -10.92 8.42 2.34
C GLU A 45 -12.10 9.08 3.07
N GLY A 46 -12.21 10.40 3.01
CA GLY A 46 -13.28 11.15 3.69
C GLY A 46 -13.03 11.48 5.16
N LEU A 47 -11.93 11.01 5.75
CA LEU A 47 -11.50 11.34 7.12
C LEU A 47 -10.09 11.96 7.12
N PRO A 48 -9.91 13.18 6.56
CA PRO A 48 -8.60 13.81 6.47
C PRO A 48 -8.06 14.14 7.88
N GLY A 49 -6.82 13.72 8.16
CA GLY A 49 -6.11 14.03 9.40
C GLY A 49 -6.38 13.07 10.56
N LYS A 50 -7.31 12.11 10.41
CA LYS A 50 -7.57 11.06 11.40
C LYS A 50 -7.06 9.72 10.88
N HIS A 51 -6.18 9.10 11.65
CA HIS A 51 -5.52 7.85 11.27
C HIS A 51 -5.69 6.78 12.35
N LEU A 52 -5.74 5.51 11.93
CA LEU A 52 -5.89 4.37 12.84
C LEU A 52 -4.59 3.55 12.83
N ALA A 53 -3.87 3.56 13.96
CA ALA A 53 -2.77 2.65 14.18
C ALA A 53 -3.33 1.27 14.53
N LEU A 54 -2.92 0.24 13.79
CA LEU A 54 -3.43 -1.11 13.97
C LEU A 54 -2.71 -1.82 15.11
N ASN A 55 -3.47 -2.36 16.05
CA ASN A 55 -2.93 -3.33 17.00
C ASN A 55 -2.81 -4.73 16.35
N SER A 56 -2.19 -5.67 17.07
CA SER A 56 -1.94 -7.02 16.58
C SER A 56 -3.23 -7.77 16.19
N ALA A 57 -4.31 -7.61 16.96
CA ALA A 57 -5.60 -8.25 16.71
C ALA A 57 -6.28 -7.67 15.46
N GLN A 58 -6.35 -6.35 15.34
CA GLN A 58 -6.90 -5.64 14.17
C GLN A 58 -6.12 -5.97 12.89
N ARG A 59 -4.79 -6.11 13.00
CA ARG A 59 -3.94 -6.54 11.89
C ARG A 59 -4.31 -7.95 11.44
N GLN A 60 -4.43 -8.91 12.37
CA GLN A 60 -4.86 -10.27 12.02
C GLN A 60 -6.25 -10.31 11.39
N GLU A 61 -7.18 -9.49 11.90
CA GLU A 61 -8.53 -9.39 11.36
C GLU A 61 -8.53 -8.85 9.93
N LEU A 62 -7.73 -7.81 9.65
CA LEU A 62 -7.54 -7.28 8.30
C LEU A 62 -6.92 -8.31 7.35
N ILE A 63 -5.93 -9.07 7.81
CA ILE A 63 -5.31 -10.14 7.00
C ILE A 63 -6.35 -11.18 6.61
N ARG A 64 -7.21 -11.59 7.55
CA ARG A 64 -8.29 -12.54 7.31
C ARG A 64 -9.33 -11.97 6.35
N MET A 65 -9.77 -10.73 6.57
CA MET A 65 -10.74 -10.05 5.70
C MET A 65 -10.25 -9.90 4.26
N MET A 66 -9.02 -9.42 4.11
CA MET A 66 -8.45 -9.04 2.82
C MET A 66 -7.79 -10.22 2.10
N HIS A 67 -7.65 -11.36 2.78
CA HIS A 67 -6.94 -12.54 2.29
C HIS A 67 -5.49 -12.23 1.86
N SER A 68 -4.88 -11.22 2.47
CA SER A 68 -3.50 -10.81 2.17
C SER A 68 -2.80 -10.29 3.43
N SER A 69 -1.56 -10.73 3.61
CA SER A 69 -0.64 -10.21 4.64
C SER A 69 0.09 -8.94 4.21
N LEU A 70 0.04 -8.59 2.93
CA LEU A 70 0.73 -7.44 2.38
C LEU A 70 -0.10 -6.17 2.56
N CYS A 71 0.44 -5.20 3.29
CA CYS A 71 -0.22 -3.92 3.52
C CYS A 71 -0.56 -3.18 2.21
N SER A 72 0.27 -3.32 1.17
CA SER A 72 0.03 -2.73 -0.15
C SER A 72 -1.32 -3.12 -0.74
N ASP A 73 -1.75 -4.36 -0.51
CA ASP A 73 -2.96 -4.93 -1.12
C ASP A 73 -4.24 -4.43 -0.44
N TRP A 74 -4.10 -3.85 0.75
CA TRP A 74 -5.20 -3.28 1.51
C TRP A 74 -5.53 -1.86 1.01
N VAL A 75 -4.61 -1.18 0.34
CA VAL A 75 -4.86 0.17 -0.22
C VAL A 75 -5.93 0.09 -1.31
N GLY A 76 -6.88 1.03 -1.28
CA GLY A 76 -8.02 1.08 -2.18
C GLY A 76 -9.15 0.11 -1.82
N ARG A 77 -9.01 -0.67 -0.74
CA ARG A 77 -10.03 -1.62 -0.31
C ARG A 77 -11.03 -0.96 0.66
N PRO A 78 -12.31 -1.34 0.56
CA PRO A 78 -13.32 -0.83 1.47
C PRO A 78 -13.26 -1.51 2.83
N VAL A 79 -13.52 -0.75 3.88
CA VAL A 79 -13.64 -1.22 5.25
C VAL A 79 -14.80 -0.51 5.95
N GLU A 80 -15.44 -1.20 6.87
CA GLU A 80 -16.47 -0.62 7.73
C GLU A 80 -15.87 -0.38 9.12
N LEU A 81 -15.89 0.88 9.54
CA LEU A 81 -15.39 1.30 10.85
C LEU A 81 -16.57 1.36 11.80
N ARG A 82 -16.55 0.52 12.84
CA ARG A 82 -17.58 0.52 13.88
C ARG A 82 -16.96 1.03 15.18
N PRO A 83 -17.51 2.08 15.79
CA PRO A 83 -17.12 2.47 17.13
C PRO A 83 -17.59 1.38 18.09
N ASP A 84 -16.67 0.82 18.87
CA ASP A 84 -17.04 0.05 20.05
C ASP A 84 -17.10 0.96 21.26
N ARG A 85 -18.17 0.85 22.02
CA ARG A 85 -18.31 1.48 23.33
C ARG A 85 -18.49 0.38 24.36
N THR A 86 -17.47 -0.43 24.50
CA THR A 86 -17.38 -1.35 25.64
C THR A 86 -16.62 -0.63 26.75
N ASP A 87 -17.21 -0.65 27.94
CA ASP A 87 -16.89 0.08 29.16
C ASP A 87 -15.43 0.59 29.26
N ASN A 88 -15.27 1.92 29.21
CA ASN A 88 -14.03 2.67 29.42
C ASN A 88 -12.90 2.57 28.35
N GLU A 89 -13.05 1.78 27.28
CA GLU A 89 -12.05 1.68 26.20
C GLU A 89 -12.66 2.00 24.82
N SER A 90 -12.38 3.22 24.32
CA SER A 90 -12.82 3.67 23.00
C SER A 90 -11.99 3.00 21.89
N THR A 91 -12.37 1.79 21.48
CA THR A 91 -11.70 1.05 20.40
C THR A 91 -12.53 1.10 19.11
N VAL A 92 -11.84 1.18 17.97
CA VAL A 92 -12.48 1.17 16.65
C VAL A 92 -12.33 -0.23 16.07
N HIS A 93 -13.44 -0.90 15.79
CA HIS A 93 -13.42 -2.18 15.09
C HIS A 93 -13.46 -1.98 13.59
N LEU A 94 -12.66 -2.79 12.89
CA LEU A 94 -12.67 -2.92 11.44
C LEU A 94 -13.52 -4.14 11.11
N LEU A 95 -14.59 -3.92 10.35
CA LEU A 95 -15.49 -4.96 9.87
C LEU A 95 -15.42 -5.05 8.35
N ALA A 96 -15.74 -6.25 7.84
CA ALA A 96 -15.87 -6.48 6.42
C ALA A 96 -17.05 -5.65 5.90
N PRO A 97 -16.89 -4.91 4.79
CA PRO A 97 -17.98 -4.10 4.27
C PRO A 97 -19.11 -5.02 3.82
N THR A 98 -20.29 -4.86 4.42
CA THR A 98 -21.51 -5.47 3.89
C THR A 98 -21.84 -4.71 2.60
N PRO A 99 -21.98 -5.35 1.43
CA PRO A 99 -21.91 -4.63 0.15
C PRO A 99 -23.22 -3.90 -0.23
N PRO A 100 -23.22 -2.57 -0.38
CA PRO A 100 -24.09 -1.87 -1.32
C PRO A 100 -23.36 -1.72 -2.66
N GLN A 101 -24.09 -1.85 -3.77
CA GLN A 101 -23.56 -1.89 -5.15
C GLN A 101 -22.72 -0.65 -5.53
N VAL A 102 -22.97 0.50 -4.91
CA VAL A 102 -22.37 1.81 -5.21
C VAL A 102 -20.85 1.85 -4.97
N LEU A 103 -20.31 1.03 -4.07
CA LEU A 103 -18.88 1.09 -3.75
C LEU A 103 -17.99 0.30 -4.73
N ARG A 104 -18.59 -0.61 -5.51
CA ARG A 104 -17.86 -1.47 -6.47
C ARG A 104 -17.16 -0.63 -7.55
N GLU A 105 -17.77 0.47 -7.96
CA GLU A 105 -17.21 1.39 -8.96
C GLU A 105 -16.03 2.21 -8.44
N ARG A 106 -16.02 2.59 -7.15
CA ARG A 106 -14.88 3.33 -6.56
C ARG A 106 -13.66 2.44 -6.36
N VAL A 107 -13.87 1.19 -5.95
CA VAL A 107 -12.78 0.21 -5.78
C VAL A 107 -12.07 -0.05 -7.10
N ALA A 108 -12.82 -0.16 -8.21
CA ALA A 108 -12.24 -0.37 -9.54
C ALA A 108 -11.30 0.77 -9.98
N ARG A 109 -11.63 2.03 -9.66
CA ARG A 109 -10.79 3.18 -10.03
C ARG A 109 -9.47 3.23 -9.27
N PHE A 110 -9.41 2.73 -8.03
CA PHE A 110 -8.18 2.70 -7.24
C PHE A 110 -7.28 1.52 -7.60
N GLN A 111 -7.86 0.35 -7.89
CA GLN A 111 -7.09 -0.79 -8.38
C GLN A 111 -6.40 -0.50 -9.71
N ALA A 112 -7.04 0.26 -10.60
CA ALA A 112 -6.44 0.72 -11.86
C ALA A 112 -5.21 1.62 -11.67
N ARG A 113 -5.04 2.23 -10.48
CA ARG A 113 -3.93 3.17 -10.18
C ARG A 113 -2.72 2.49 -9.52
N GLY A 114 -2.87 1.26 -9.04
CA GLY A 114 -1.79 0.48 -8.39
C GLY A 114 -0.92 -0.32 -9.37
N GLN A 115 -1.24 -0.31 -10.66
CA GLN A 115 -0.59 -1.16 -11.66
C GLN A 115 0.31 -0.35 -12.60
N ALA A 116 1.23 0.44 -12.04
CA ALA A 116 2.35 1.00 -12.79
C ALA A 116 3.48 -0.05 -13.00
N ILE A 117 3.11 -1.28 -13.32
CA ILE A 117 4.02 -2.36 -13.73
C ILE A 117 4.55 -2.10 -15.17
N GLY A 118 4.02 -1.09 -15.87
CA GLY A 118 4.50 -0.68 -17.19
C GLY A 118 5.93 -0.10 -17.21
N SER A 119 6.44 0.42 -16.08
CA SER A 119 7.78 1.02 -16.04
C SER A 119 8.91 -0.02 -15.97
N SER A 120 8.68 -1.17 -15.32
CA SER A 120 9.72 -2.21 -15.20
C SER A 120 9.95 -2.95 -16.53
N LEU A 121 8.91 -3.09 -17.36
CA LEU A 121 9.02 -3.64 -18.71
C LEU A 121 9.86 -2.74 -19.62
N TRP A 122 9.69 -1.42 -19.52
CA TRP A 122 10.49 -0.45 -20.27
C TRP A 122 11.96 -0.45 -19.85
N LEU A 123 12.23 -0.54 -18.53
CA LEU A 123 13.59 -0.68 -18.01
C LEU A 123 14.25 -2.00 -18.45
N ALA A 124 13.51 -3.11 -18.43
CA ALA A 124 14.00 -4.40 -18.90
C ALA A 124 14.33 -4.38 -20.41
N LEU A 125 13.46 -3.75 -21.22
CA LEU A 125 13.70 -3.57 -22.66
C LEU A 125 14.94 -2.71 -22.92
N LEU A 126 15.10 -1.60 -22.20
CA LEU A 126 16.24 -0.70 -22.34
C LEU A 126 17.55 -1.40 -21.93
N LEU A 127 17.54 -2.16 -20.84
CA LEU A 127 18.69 -2.95 -20.41
C LEU A 127 19.09 -3.99 -21.46
N LEU A 128 18.11 -4.69 -22.04
CA LEU A 128 18.34 -5.70 -23.07
C LEU A 128 18.93 -5.07 -24.35
N LEU A 129 18.47 -3.87 -24.72
CA LEU A 129 18.96 -3.14 -25.88
C LEU A 129 20.41 -2.65 -25.68
N VAL A 130 20.75 -2.16 -24.48
CA VAL A 130 22.12 -1.80 -24.12
C VAL A 130 23.04 -3.03 -24.18
N LEU A 131 22.59 -4.17 -23.63
CA LEU A 131 23.38 -5.42 -23.65
C LEU A 131 23.63 -5.90 -25.08
N ALA A 132 22.61 -5.87 -25.95
CA ALA A 132 22.73 -6.24 -27.35
C ALA A 132 23.70 -5.33 -28.11
N ALA A 133 23.69 -4.03 -27.84
CA ALA A 133 24.61 -3.07 -28.44
C ALA A 133 26.08 -3.36 -28.06
N LEU A 134 26.34 -3.67 -26.79
CA LEU A 134 27.68 -4.02 -26.31
C LEU A 134 28.21 -5.30 -26.96
N LEU A 135 27.37 -6.34 -27.07
CA LEU A 135 27.75 -7.60 -27.71
C LEU A 135 28.05 -7.43 -29.20
N LEU A 136 27.30 -6.56 -29.90
CA LEU A 136 27.57 -6.24 -31.30
C LEU A 136 28.89 -5.47 -31.47
N LEU A 137 29.18 -4.55 -30.55
CA LEU A 137 30.42 -3.77 -30.58
C LEU A 137 31.64 -4.67 -30.36
N GLU A 138 31.59 -5.56 -29.37
CA GLU A 138 32.65 -6.53 -29.07
C GLU A 138 32.87 -7.50 -30.25
N ARG A 139 31.79 -7.92 -30.92
CA ARG A 139 31.90 -8.72 -32.15
C ARG A 139 32.50 -7.96 -33.33
N SER A 140 32.28 -6.65 -33.41
CA SER A 140 32.81 -5.84 -34.50
C SER A 140 34.31 -5.66 -34.40
N GLU A 141 34.86 -5.51 -33.18
CA GLU A 141 36.30 -5.42 -32.96
C GLU A 141 37.03 -6.71 -33.33
N THR A 142 36.47 -7.87 -32.95
CA THR A 142 37.04 -9.17 -33.32
C THR A 142 36.99 -9.44 -34.82
N ALA A 143 35.91 -9.05 -35.50
CA ALA A 143 35.81 -9.15 -36.96
C ALA A 143 36.81 -8.22 -37.67
N PHE A 144 37.03 -7.01 -37.16
CA PHE A 144 37.97 -6.06 -37.75
C PHE A 144 39.43 -6.51 -37.61
N GLN A 145 39.80 -7.03 -36.45
CA GLN A 145 41.14 -7.59 -36.21
C GLN A 145 41.44 -8.79 -37.12
N PHE A 146 40.45 -9.66 -37.35
CA PHE A 146 40.61 -10.82 -38.22
C PHE A 146 40.79 -10.43 -39.70
N ILE A 147 40.09 -9.39 -40.16
CA ILE A 147 40.25 -8.87 -41.53
C ILE A 147 41.62 -8.19 -41.71
N LEU A 148 42.09 -7.44 -40.70
CA LEU A 148 43.42 -6.83 -40.74
C LEU A 148 44.55 -7.87 -40.78
N GLN A 149 44.45 -8.94 -39.99
CA GLN A 149 45.42 -10.06 -40.03
C GLN A 149 45.42 -10.84 -41.35
N LEU A 150 44.31 -10.84 -42.09
CA LEU A 150 44.22 -11.53 -43.38
C LEU A 150 44.82 -10.71 -44.53
N LEU A 151 45.11 -9.43 -44.29
CA LEU A 151 45.56 -8.47 -45.31
C LEU A 151 47.08 -8.16 -45.23
N GLU A 152 47.76 -8.61 -44.17
CA GLU A 152 49.23 -8.68 -44.05
C GLU A 152 49.78 -10.02 -44.55
#